data_AF-A0AAV4SG23-F1
#
_entry.id   AF-A0AAV4SG23-F1
#
_cell.length_a   1.000
_cell.length_b   1.000
_cell.length_c   1.000
_cell.angle_alpha   90.00
_cell.angle_beta   90.00
_cell.angle_gamma   90.00
#
_symmetry.space_group_name_H-M   'P 1'
#
loop_
_entity.id
_entity.type
_entity.pdbx_description
1 polymer ?
#
loop_
_entity_poly.entity_id
_entity_poly.type
_entity_poly.pdbx_seq_one_letter_code
_entity_poly.pdbx_strand_id
1 'polypeptide(L)' 'MHTISIGPDGLSWGDAITIDPSNVPNCVSKGKSEHYDCRNHIRVIQPIGDGNRLYICGTNAHNPMDYVIH' A
#
# COMPACT_ATOMS: atom_id res chain seq x y z
N MET A 1 4.34 23.24 13.02
CA MET A 1 3.02 23.11 12.36
C MET A 1 3.29 22.67 10.94
N HIS A 2 3.05 21.41 10.59
CA HIS A 2 3.12 20.96 9.20
C HIS A 2 1.77 21.24 8.56
N THR A 3 1.76 22.15 7.59
CA THR A 3 0.56 22.58 6.86
C THR A 3 0.29 21.58 5.73
N ILE A 4 -0.88 20.95 5.73
CA ILE A 4 -1.32 20.08 4.63
C ILE A 4 -1.85 20.98 3.51
N SER A 5 -1.21 20.93 2.34
CA SER A 5 -1.67 21.64 1.14
C SER A 5 -2.59 20.74 0.32
N ILE A 6 -3.88 21.06 0.31
CA ILE A 6 -4.90 20.38 -0.52
C ILE A 6 -4.79 20.92 -1.95
N GLY A 7 -4.63 20.03 -2.93
CA GLY A 7 -4.65 20.34 -4.37
C GLY A 7 -6.04 20.71 -4.89
N PRO A 8 -6.13 21.26 -6.12
CA PRO A 8 -7.39 21.73 -6.73
C PRO A 8 -8.42 20.61 -6.97
N ASP A 9 -8.00 19.36 -6.86
CA ASP A 9 -8.74 18.11 -6.96
C ASP A 9 -9.14 17.51 -5.59
N GLY A 10 -8.78 18.17 -4.48
CA GLY A 10 -9.11 17.70 -3.12
C GLY A 10 -8.14 16.64 -2.57
N LEU A 11 -7.06 16.32 -3.27
CA LEU A 11 -6.00 15.42 -2.82
C LEU A 11 -4.82 16.22 -2.25
N SER A 12 -4.21 15.78 -1.14
CA SER A 12 -3.02 16.47 -0.62
C SER A 12 -1.84 16.31 -1.59
N TRP A 13 -0.92 17.27 -1.60
CA TRP A 13 0.39 17.09 -2.24
C TRP A 13 1.20 16.02 -1.45
N GLY A 14 0.83 14.75 -1.65
CA GLY A 14 1.65 13.56 -1.42
C GLY A 14 1.91 13.10 0.02
N ASP A 15 0.97 13.22 0.96
CA ASP A 15 1.14 12.61 2.31
C ASP A 15 0.81 11.11 2.37
N ALA A 16 0.37 10.54 1.24
CA ALA A 16 -0.10 9.17 1.16
C ALA A 16 0.48 8.46 -0.06
N ILE A 17 0.77 7.17 0.11
CA ILE A 17 1.17 6.25 -0.96
C ILE A 17 0.10 5.19 -1.17
N THR A 18 -0.28 4.96 -2.42
CA THR A 18 -1.20 3.89 -2.80
C THR A 18 -0.41 2.71 -3.35
N ILE A 19 -0.61 1.53 -2.76
CA ILE A 19 0.03 0.28 -3.17
C ILE A 19 -1.06 -0.72 -3.55
N ASP A 20 -1.40 -0.75 -4.84
CA ASP A 20 -2.48 -1.58 -5.35
C ASP A 20 -2.14 -3.08 -5.36
N PRO A 21 -3.13 -3.95 -5.11
CA PRO A 21 -2.95 -5.40 -5.22
C PRO A 21 -2.76 -5.83 -6.68
N SER A 22 -1.88 -6.80 -6.88
CA SER A 22 -1.70 -7.50 -8.15
C SER A 22 -2.63 -8.71 -8.25
N ASN A 23 -3.07 -9.01 -9.47
CA ASN A 23 -3.75 -10.27 -9.81
C ASN A 23 -5.00 -10.58 -8.97
N VAL A 24 -5.81 -9.55 -8.69
CA VAL A 24 -7.12 -9.66 -8.02
C VAL A 24 -8.01 -10.75 -8.63
N PRO A 25 -8.13 -10.89 -9.97
CA PRO A 25 -8.97 -11.94 -10.57
C PRO A 25 -8.57 -13.36 -10.16
N ASN A 26 -7.26 -13.66 -10.07
CA ASN A 26 -6.77 -14.96 -9.63
C ASN A 26 -6.98 -15.20 -8.13
N CYS A 27 -6.95 -14.14 -7.32
CA CYS A 27 -7.31 -14.24 -5.90
C CYS A 27 -8.80 -14.56 -5.74
N VAL A 28 -9.67 -13.88 -6.49
CA VAL A 28 -11.11 -14.12 -6.49
C VAL A 28 -11.46 -15.50 -7.03
N SER A 29 -10.80 -15.98 -8.09
CA SER A 29 -11.02 -17.33 -8.64
C SER A 29 -10.65 -18.45 -7.66
N LYS A 30 -9.85 -18.15 -6.62
CA LYS A 30 -9.55 -19.06 -5.50
C LYS A 30 -10.60 -18.99 -4.38
N GLY A 31 -11.71 -18.29 -4.58
CA GLY A 31 -12.83 -18.19 -3.65
C GLY A 31 -12.65 -17.17 -2.52
N LYS A 32 -11.80 -16.15 -2.73
CA LYS A 32 -11.55 -15.08 -1.75
C LYS A 32 -12.41 -13.85 -2.02
N SER A 33 -12.73 -13.08 -0.97
CA SER A 33 -13.54 -11.86 -1.11
C SER A 33 -12.80 -10.77 -1.88
N GLU A 34 -13.37 -10.32 -3.00
CA GLU A 34 -12.78 -9.25 -3.83
C GLU A 34 -12.57 -7.96 -3.05
N HIS A 35 -13.56 -7.58 -2.24
CA HIS A 35 -13.57 -6.29 -1.56
C HIS A 35 -12.77 -6.29 -0.25
N TYR A 36 -12.37 -7.46 0.26
CA TYR A 36 -11.61 -7.57 1.49
C TYR A 36 -10.32 -8.37 1.30
N ASP A 37 -10.40 -9.68 1.10
CA ASP A 37 -9.22 -10.57 1.04
C ASP A 37 -8.28 -10.26 -0.11
N CYS A 38 -8.83 -9.90 -1.28
CA CYS A 38 -8.05 -9.62 -2.49
C CYS A 38 -7.55 -8.17 -2.58
N ARG A 39 -7.56 -7.44 -1.46
CA ARG A 39 -6.86 -6.16 -1.32
C ARG A 39 -5.43 -6.38 -0.85
N ASN A 40 -4.62 -5.32 -0.94
CA ASN A 40 -3.29 -5.32 -0.37
C ASN A 40 -3.34 -4.83 1.08
N HIS A 41 -3.29 -5.75 2.04
CA HIS A 41 -3.24 -5.42 3.46
C HIS A 41 -1.80 -5.25 3.89
N ILE A 42 -1.40 -4.03 4.25
CA ILE A 42 -0.06 -3.77 4.78
C ILE A 42 0.09 -4.47 6.14
N ARG A 43 1.13 -5.28 6.29
CA ARG A 43 1.42 -6.05 7.51
C ARG A 43 2.75 -5.67 8.15
N VAL A 44 3.67 -5.09 7.37
CA VAL A 44 4.99 -4.68 7.84
C VAL A 44 5.26 -3.27 7.34
N ILE A 45 5.73 -2.41 8.24
CA ILE A 45 6.33 -1.11 7.95
C ILE A 45 7.54 -1.00 8.86
N GLN A 46 8.74 -0.88 8.29
CA GLN A 46 10.00 -0.81 9.05
C GLN A 46 10.93 0.25 8.45
N PRO A 47 11.57 1.10 9.26
CA PRO A 47 12.62 1.99 8.78
C PRO A 47 13.87 1.19 8.38
N ILE A 48 14.55 1.65 7.33
CA ILE A 48 15.84 1.11 6.88
C ILE A 48 16.92 2.20 7.01
N GLY A 49 18.05 1.85 7.63
CA GLY A 49 19.17 2.78 7.81
C GLY A 49 18.78 3.95 8.71
N ASP A 50 19.05 5.18 8.26
CA ASP A 50 18.80 6.40 9.05
C ASP A 50 17.32 6.84 9.06
N GLY A 51 16.40 6.01 8.58
CA GLY A 51 14.96 6.29 8.55
C GLY A 51 14.47 7.01 7.29
N ASN A 52 15.36 7.35 6.36
CA ASN A 52 15.01 7.95 5.05
C ASN A 52 14.40 6.94 4.05
N ARG A 53 14.21 5.69 4.48
CA ARG A 53 13.57 4.64 3.67
C ARG A 53 12.69 3.78 4.54
N LEU A 54 11.56 3.34 3.99
CA LEU A 54 10.65 2.41 4.63
C LEU A 54 10.59 1.12 3.82
N TYR A 55 10.84 0.00 4.49
CA TYR A 55 10.48 -1.34 4.04
C TYR A 55 9.01 -1.60 4.36
N ILE A 56 8.22 -1.89 3.35
CA ILE A 56 6.79 -2.16 3.47
C ILE A 56 6.50 -3.53 2.88
N CYS A 57 5.73 -4.37 3.57
CA CYS A 57 5.25 -5.62 3.02
C CYS A 57 3.74 -5.75 3.25
N GLY A 58 3.05 -6.20 2.21
CA GLY A 58 1.61 -6.40 2.22
C GLY A 58 1.19 -7.74 1.64
N THR A 59 -0.07 -8.11 1.89
CA THR A 59 -0.63 -9.39 1.44
C THR A 59 -0.81 -9.47 -0.08
N ASN A 60 -0.93 -8.32 -0.75
CA ASN A 60 -1.00 -8.19 -2.20
C ASN A 60 -1.92 -9.25 -2.87
N ALA A 61 -3.20 -9.27 -2.46
CA ALA A 61 -4.20 -10.25 -2.90
C ALA A 61 -3.78 -11.73 -2.71
N HIS A 62 -3.35 -12.08 -1.50
CA HIS A 62 -2.82 -13.41 -1.15
C HIS A 62 -1.59 -13.83 -1.98
N ASN A 63 -0.81 -12.86 -2.45
CA ASN A 63 0.48 -13.04 -3.12
C ASN A 63 1.50 -12.05 -2.56
N PRO A 64 2.05 -12.29 -1.34
CA PRO A 64 2.82 -11.29 -0.58
C PRO A 64 3.91 -10.60 -1.40
N MET A 65 4.03 -9.27 -1.22
CA MET A 65 4.98 -8.44 -1.95
C MET A 65 5.55 -7.34 -1.05
N ASP A 66 6.83 -7.05 -1.22
CA ASP A 66 7.58 -6.03 -0.52
C ASP A 66 7.96 -4.82 -1.39
N TYR A 67 8.15 -3.68 -0.74
CA TYR A 67 8.47 -2.39 -1.34
C TYR A 67 9.48 -1.64 -0.45
N VAL A 68 10.39 -0.91 -1.08
CA VAL A 68 11.25 0.06 -0.39
C VAL A 68 10.96 1.44 -0.95
N ILE A 69 10.47 2.34 -0.09
CA ILE A 69 10.08 3.71 -0.47
C ILE A 69 10.93 4.73 0.29
N HIS A 70 11.09 5.93 -0.28
CA HIS A 70 11.83 7.07 0.29
C HIS A 70 10.86 8.18 0.69
#